data_AF-A0A7V9TLE0-F1
#
_entry.id   AF-A0A7V9TLE0-F1
#
_cell.length_a   1.000
_cell.length_b   1.000
_cell.length_c   1.000
_cell.angle_alpha   90.00
_cell.angle_beta   90.00
_cell.angle_gamma   90.00
#
_symmetry.space_group_name_H-M   'P 1'
#
loop_
_entity.id
_entity.type
_entity.pdbx_description
1 polymer ?
#
loop_
_entity_poly.entity_id
_entity_poly.type
_entity_poly.pdbx_seq_one_letter_code
_entity_poly.pdbx_strand_id
1 'polypeptide(L)'
;MKLKSLNSRVKAGLIVLTAVGGGTTCSDFFPLAPAVVHSRQASIGDLSSKLPLVQAGDSAGADSLAFVFAALLADPGIRAQILTDLRDSPFSRHRLHLPSYLMGGRGQQVTIRAAQYLNIPTTAILGMARRRGGLQILMRRPMDRANWKGTDDIVVAATVRTVSERLVRGENLNGFAITGAKKIIPLLDPVQFPFLVIEPVTHGFGRDPEAARQNAPMQNRATISTPDLEVKDLYVAPVVATESPECSPWAIQECSVEQSGAMGVYLPSSFTMATCRPAGGTDPSSDRDQDGVVDQCEYEIANAFHPQLQFDSRDCNTGREPYWAANYKVSSIDNQPVIQVFYAISYYSDCGSPSLLCPAQCYGHFGDSEFIIAEVTPSNYPASDGVQWVLKRVTLSAHWNADGTDDGDVYSSTDLEYGIAAPYSNPLIWVALGKHANYRSKAVCDAGLVYYDTCDSPGARVGLDVLSTANVGQRGTSQQLIDQVGSRAGQPGTEWYWTENNPFLGWNPRSSGGDTTAYGRILRFFGF
;
A
#
# COMPACT_ATOMS: atom_id res chain seq x y z
N MET A 1 1.73 -60.61 -28.28
CA MET A 1 2.59 -59.77 -27.42
C MET A 1 2.23 -60.03 -25.96
N LYS A 2 3.15 -60.62 -25.19
CA LYS A 2 3.02 -60.87 -23.75
C LYS A 2 3.95 -59.89 -23.03
N LEU A 3 3.44 -59.09 -22.10
CA LEU A 3 4.25 -58.25 -21.21
C LEU A 3 4.34 -58.92 -19.83
N LYS A 4 5.58 -59.22 -19.44
CA LYS A 4 5.99 -59.82 -18.15
C LYS A 4 6.08 -58.74 -17.08
N SER A 5 5.62 -59.04 -15.87
CA SER A 5 5.85 -58.24 -14.67
C SER A 5 7.27 -58.48 -14.11
N LEU A 6 7.86 -57.42 -13.58
CA LEU A 6 9.15 -57.42 -12.87
C LEU A 6 8.91 -57.11 -11.40
N ASN A 7 9.11 -58.12 -10.55
CA ASN A 7 9.22 -57.98 -9.10
C ASN A 7 10.67 -57.60 -8.75
N SER A 8 10.87 -56.53 -7.99
CA SER A 8 12.13 -56.27 -7.29
C SER A 8 11.91 -56.26 -5.78
N ARG A 9 12.72 -57.05 -5.07
CA ARG A 9 12.72 -57.21 -3.61
C ARG A 9 13.64 -56.14 -3.01
N VAL A 10 13.13 -55.36 -2.05
CA VAL A 10 13.95 -54.52 -1.17
C VAL A 10 14.22 -55.31 0.12
N LYS A 11 15.50 -55.48 0.48
CA LYS A 11 15.94 -56.03 1.77
C LYS A 11 16.00 -54.90 2.79
N ALA A 12 15.25 -55.03 3.88
CA ALA A 12 15.38 -54.20 5.07
C ALA A 12 16.53 -54.73 5.95
N GLY A 13 17.50 -53.87 6.26
CA GLY A 13 18.55 -54.13 7.24
C GLY A 13 18.12 -53.59 8.60
N LEU A 14 17.93 -54.50 9.56
CA LEU A 14 17.65 -54.24 10.96
C LEU A 14 18.98 -54.03 11.69
N ILE A 15 19.23 -52.83 12.25
CA ILE A 15 20.35 -52.58 13.17
C ILE A 15 19.79 -52.58 14.59
N VAL A 16 20.19 -53.58 15.37
CA VAL A 16 19.95 -53.70 16.81
C VAL A 16 21.12 -53.02 17.52
N LEU A 17 20.84 -51.97 18.30
CA LEU A 17 21.79 -51.35 19.21
C LEU A 17 21.47 -51.82 20.63
N THR A 18 22.37 -52.65 21.17
CA THR A 18 22.40 -53.12 22.55
C THR A 18 22.80 -51.98 23.49
N ALA A 19 21.95 -51.70 24.48
CA ALA A 19 22.31 -50.89 25.64
C ALA A 19 23.14 -51.74 26.62
N VAL A 20 24.32 -51.25 26.98
CA VAL A 20 25.07 -51.72 28.16
C VAL A 20 25.34 -50.51 29.02
N GLY A 21 24.73 -50.52 30.21
CA GLY A 21 25.03 -49.59 31.29
C GLY A 21 26.31 -50.01 32.02
N GLY A 22 27.01 -49.02 32.56
CA GLY A 22 28.16 -49.20 33.44
C GLY A 22 28.66 -47.84 33.88
N GLY A 23 28.18 -47.38 35.03
CA GLY A 23 28.69 -46.18 35.68
C GLY A 23 29.99 -46.47 36.42
N THR A 24 30.86 -45.48 36.47
CA THR A 24 31.81 -45.25 37.57
C THR A 24 32.14 -43.77 37.61
N THR A 25 31.95 -43.18 38.79
CA THR A 25 32.39 -41.86 39.22
C THR A 25 33.91 -41.81 39.30
N CYS A 26 34.53 -40.75 38.78
CA CYS A 26 35.75 -40.15 39.33
C CYS A 26 35.78 -38.66 38.96
N SER A 27 35.71 -37.83 40.00
CA SER A 27 36.02 -36.42 40.01
C SER A 27 37.50 -36.20 39.72
N ASP A 28 37.83 -35.37 38.74
CA ASP A 28 39.09 -34.61 38.75
C ASP A 28 38.89 -33.26 38.05
N PHE A 29 39.02 -32.21 38.86
CA PHE A 29 39.02 -30.82 38.47
C PHE A 29 40.37 -30.48 37.82
N PHE A 30 40.37 -30.06 36.56
CA PHE A 30 41.42 -29.23 35.98
C PHE A 30 40.79 -27.99 35.36
N PRO A 31 41.20 -26.77 35.74
CA PRO A 31 40.68 -25.55 35.12
C PRO A 31 41.31 -25.41 33.73
N LEU A 32 40.51 -25.63 32.68
CA LEU A 32 40.87 -25.17 31.35
C LEU A 32 40.75 -23.65 31.33
N ALA A 33 41.88 -22.98 31.05
CA ALA A 33 41.92 -21.55 30.80
C ALA A 33 40.95 -21.19 29.65
N PRO A 34 40.23 -20.06 29.74
CA PRO A 34 39.33 -19.64 28.69
C PRO A 34 40.12 -19.36 27.41
N ALA A 35 39.66 -19.95 26.31
CA ALA A 35 40.14 -19.61 24.98
C ALA A 35 39.94 -18.11 24.75
N VAL A 36 41.06 -17.40 24.54
CA VAL A 36 41.06 -15.99 24.13
C VAL A 36 40.51 -15.94 22.71
N VAL A 37 39.20 -15.75 22.58
CA VAL A 37 38.59 -15.30 21.34
C VAL A 37 38.98 -13.84 21.19
N HIS A 38 39.91 -13.54 20.29
CA HIS A 38 40.15 -12.17 19.83
C HIS A 38 38.90 -11.69 19.07
N SER A 39 37.90 -11.21 19.80
CA SER A 39 36.87 -10.36 19.22
C SER A 39 37.57 -9.07 18.78
N ARG A 40 37.66 -8.84 17.48
CA ARG A 40 37.86 -7.48 16.97
C ARG A 40 36.57 -6.71 17.26
N GLN A 41 36.39 -6.26 18.50
CA GLN A 41 35.54 -5.12 18.77
C GLN A 41 36.22 -3.92 18.10
N ALA A 42 35.83 -3.62 16.86
CA ALA A 42 35.97 -2.26 16.37
C ALA A 42 35.26 -1.37 17.39
N SER A 43 35.97 -0.42 17.98
CA SER A 43 35.42 0.46 19.01
C SER A 43 34.21 1.20 18.45
N ILE A 44 33.02 0.85 18.92
CA ILE A 44 31.73 1.48 18.59
C ILE A 44 31.69 2.96 19.06
N GLY A 45 32.68 3.40 19.84
CA GLY A 45 32.76 4.74 20.44
C GLY A 45 33.09 5.92 19.51
N ASP A 46 33.44 5.73 18.24
CA ASP A 46 33.81 6.84 17.32
C ASP A 46 32.77 7.12 16.20
N LEU A 47 31.63 6.42 16.21
CA LEU A 47 30.59 6.59 15.18
C LEU A 47 29.40 7.46 15.64
N SER A 48 29.16 7.61 16.95
CA SER A 48 27.98 8.36 17.44
C SER A 48 28.12 9.89 17.31
N SER A 49 29.35 10.41 17.15
CA SER A 49 29.61 11.84 16.94
C SER A 49 29.66 12.23 15.45
N LYS A 50 29.51 11.26 14.54
CA LYS A 50 29.57 11.42 13.08
C LYS A 50 28.33 10.87 12.37
N LEU A 51 27.16 10.98 12.98
CA LEU A 51 25.91 10.85 12.23
C LEU A 51 25.53 12.25 11.72
N PRO A 52 25.88 12.64 10.47
CA PRO A 52 25.04 13.62 9.82
C PRO A 52 23.61 13.06 9.89
N LEU A 53 22.62 13.92 10.16
CA LEU A 53 21.31 13.70 9.56
C LEU A 53 21.57 13.66 8.04
N VAL A 54 21.85 12.48 7.49
CA VAL A 54 22.15 12.31 6.08
C VAL A 54 20.83 12.44 5.35
N GLN A 55 20.48 13.66 4.97
CA GLN A 55 19.46 13.93 3.96
C GLN A 55 20.10 13.70 2.59
N ALA A 56 19.76 12.61 1.91
CA ALA A 56 20.28 12.32 0.59
C ALA A 56 19.22 11.90 -0.43
N GLY A 57 18.01 11.53 0.00
CA GLY A 57 16.93 10.98 -0.81
C GLY A 57 15.57 11.65 -0.61
N ASP A 58 14.52 10.93 -0.99
CA ASP A 58 13.14 11.41 -1.09
C ASP A 58 12.47 11.65 0.28
N SER A 59 13.04 11.12 1.36
CA SER A 59 12.67 11.40 2.76
C SER A 59 13.86 11.11 3.69
N ALA A 60 14.20 12.08 4.54
CA ALA A 60 15.25 11.93 5.56
C ALA A 60 15.03 10.69 6.46
N GLY A 61 13.77 10.34 6.72
CA GLY A 61 13.41 9.15 7.49
C GLY A 61 13.69 7.85 6.76
N ALA A 62 13.45 7.81 5.44
CA ALA A 62 13.79 6.64 4.62
C ALA A 62 15.31 6.46 4.56
N ASP A 63 16.06 7.52 4.26
CA ASP A 63 17.53 7.45 4.22
C ASP A 63 18.13 6.97 5.54
N SER A 64 17.62 7.49 6.67
CA SER A 64 18.05 7.05 7.99
C SER A 64 17.79 5.56 8.20
N LEU A 65 16.63 5.08 7.78
CA LEU A 65 16.27 3.67 7.86
C LEU A 65 17.19 2.80 6.97
N ALA A 66 17.47 3.22 5.74
CA ALA A 66 18.40 2.54 4.84
C ALA A 66 19.81 2.47 5.42
N PHE A 67 20.32 3.59 5.93
CA PHE A 67 21.66 3.68 6.52
C PHE A 67 21.81 2.72 7.70
N VAL A 68 20.82 2.69 8.60
CA VAL A 68 20.83 1.79 9.77
C VAL A 68 20.78 0.34 9.35
N PHE A 69 19.90 -0.03 8.43
CA PHE A 69 19.84 -1.39 7.93
C PHE A 69 21.15 -1.81 7.27
N ALA A 70 21.77 -0.94 6.49
CA ALA A 70 23.09 -1.21 5.91
C ALA A 70 24.14 -1.46 7.00
N ALA A 71 24.21 -0.60 8.02
CA ALA A 71 25.14 -0.76 9.14
C ALA A 71 24.88 -2.07 9.93
N LEU A 72 23.62 -2.45 10.14
CA LEU A 72 23.26 -3.71 10.80
C LEU A 72 23.68 -4.93 9.99
N LEU A 73 23.59 -4.86 8.66
CA LEU A 73 24.03 -5.94 7.77
C LEU A 73 25.55 -6.10 7.72
N ALA A 74 26.33 -5.22 8.36
CA ALA A 74 27.75 -5.48 8.62
C ALA A 74 27.96 -6.66 9.57
N ASP A 75 27.00 -6.93 10.46
CA ASP A 75 26.99 -8.12 11.32
C ASP A 75 26.58 -9.36 10.48
N PRO A 76 27.45 -10.39 10.36
CA PRO A 76 27.16 -11.57 9.55
C PRO A 76 25.97 -12.39 10.06
N GLY A 77 25.70 -12.36 11.37
CA GLY A 77 24.55 -13.03 11.98
C GLY A 77 23.23 -12.36 11.60
N ILE A 78 23.16 -11.03 11.67
CA ILE A 78 21.97 -10.28 11.21
C ILE A 78 21.77 -10.45 9.71
N ARG A 79 22.85 -10.44 8.93
CA ARG A 79 22.79 -10.66 7.48
C ARG A 79 22.27 -12.06 7.12
N ALA A 80 22.76 -13.10 7.79
CA ALA A 80 22.26 -14.46 7.63
C ALA A 80 20.79 -14.61 8.05
N GLN A 81 20.39 -13.90 9.11
CA GLN A 81 19.00 -13.84 9.56
C GLN A 81 18.10 -13.19 8.48
N ILE A 82 18.44 -12.01 7.97
CA ILE A 82 17.65 -11.31 6.95
C ILE A 82 17.53 -12.15 5.67
N LEU A 83 18.63 -12.78 5.24
CA LEU A 83 18.61 -13.72 4.12
C LEU A 83 17.58 -14.84 4.36
N THR A 84 17.63 -15.47 5.54
CA THR A 84 16.70 -16.54 5.92
C THR A 84 15.26 -16.05 5.97
N ASP A 85 15.02 -14.89 6.57
CA ASP A 85 13.69 -14.32 6.73
C ASP A 85 13.04 -14.00 5.38
N LEU A 86 13.80 -13.43 4.43
CA LEU A 86 13.32 -13.20 3.07
C LEU A 86 13.08 -14.54 2.35
N ARG A 87 14.05 -15.46 2.40
CA ARG A 87 13.97 -16.79 1.77
C ARG A 87 12.71 -17.56 2.18
N ASP A 88 12.42 -17.55 3.48
CA ASP A 88 11.32 -18.30 4.08
C ASP A 88 9.99 -17.50 4.06
N SER A 89 9.99 -16.27 3.52
CA SER A 89 8.78 -15.47 3.38
C SER A 89 7.78 -16.13 2.41
N PRO A 90 6.51 -16.30 2.82
CA PRO A 90 5.45 -16.84 1.96
C PRO A 90 4.90 -15.79 0.98
N PHE A 91 5.30 -14.53 1.12
CA PHE A 91 4.76 -13.44 0.31
C PHE A 91 5.48 -13.38 -1.04
N SER A 92 4.74 -12.97 -2.08
CA SER A 92 5.27 -12.88 -3.43
C SER A 92 6.58 -12.09 -3.49
N ARG A 93 7.56 -12.57 -4.27
CA ARG A 93 8.91 -12.00 -4.36
C ARG A 93 9.66 -11.93 -3.02
N HIS A 94 9.34 -12.83 -2.08
CA HIS A 94 10.10 -13.00 -0.84
C HIS A 94 10.19 -11.74 0.03
N ARG A 95 9.15 -10.91 0.00
CA ARG A 95 9.10 -9.62 0.72
C ARG A 95 8.74 -9.80 2.20
N LEU A 96 9.06 -8.82 3.03
CA LEU A 96 8.60 -8.77 4.43
C LEU A 96 7.83 -7.47 4.68
N HIS A 97 6.72 -7.55 5.42
CA HIS A 97 6.02 -6.38 5.92
C HIS A 97 6.84 -5.79 7.08
N LEU A 98 7.48 -4.65 6.85
CA LEU A 98 8.53 -4.16 7.74
C LEU A 98 8.01 -3.86 9.16
N PRO A 99 6.85 -3.21 9.36
CA PRO A 99 6.30 -3.03 10.71
C PRO A 99 6.09 -4.35 11.45
N SER A 100 5.37 -5.30 10.84
CA SER A 100 5.06 -6.59 11.49
C SER A 100 6.34 -7.39 11.76
N TYR A 101 7.28 -7.40 10.81
CA TYR A 101 8.57 -8.07 10.98
C TYR A 101 9.35 -7.51 12.17
N LEU A 102 9.49 -6.18 12.26
CA LEU A 102 10.25 -5.51 13.33
C LEU A 102 9.62 -5.65 14.72
N MET A 103 8.30 -5.87 14.79
CA MET A 103 7.59 -6.19 16.03
C MET A 103 7.61 -7.69 16.37
N GLY A 104 7.79 -8.54 15.35
CA GLY A 104 7.83 -9.99 15.49
C GLY A 104 9.08 -10.52 16.19
N GLY A 105 8.99 -11.75 16.71
CA GLY A 105 10.07 -12.34 17.52
C GLY A 105 11.42 -12.43 16.80
N ARG A 106 11.43 -12.61 15.47
CA ARG A 106 12.68 -12.62 14.68
C ARG A 106 13.19 -11.20 14.44
N GLY A 107 12.37 -10.28 13.96
CA GLY A 107 12.81 -8.91 13.68
C GLY A 107 13.05 -8.04 14.92
N GLN A 108 12.60 -8.45 16.12
CA GLN A 108 12.82 -7.69 17.35
C GLN A 108 14.31 -7.42 17.63
N GLN A 109 15.20 -8.37 17.36
CA GLN A 109 16.64 -8.14 17.50
C GLN A 109 17.18 -7.10 16.52
N VAL A 110 16.66 -7.09 15.29
CA VAL A 110 16.98 -6.06 14.28
C VAL A 110 16.54 -4.69 14.80
N THR A 111 15.32 -4.59 15.35
CA THR A 111 14.78 -3.35 15.93
C THR A 111 15.61 -2.84 17.12
N ILE A 112 15.96 -3.73 18.06
CA ILE A 112 16.77 -3.37 19.24
C ILE A 112 18.15 -2.87 18.82
N ARG A 113 18.82 -3.57 17.90
CA ARG A 113 20.15 -3.16 17.42
C ARG A 113 20.08 -1.89 16.59
N ALA A 114 19.03 -1.70 15.78
CA ALA A 114 18.78 -0.47 15.04
C ALA A 114 18.65 0.74 15.99
N ALA A 115 17.82 0.57 17.03
CA ALA A 115 17.59 1.57 18.07
C ALA A 115 18.88 1.91 18.83
N GLN A 116 19.65 0.90 19.23
CA GLN A 116 20.96 1.08 19.87
C GLN A 116 21.95 1.81 18.97
N TYR A 117 22.02 1.44 17.68
CA TYR A 117 22.94 2.04 16.72
C TYR A 117 22.65 3.53 16.49
N LEU A 118 21.37 3.91 16.44
CA LEU A 118 20.95 5.31 16.30
C LEU A 118 20.87 6.09 17.62
N ASN A 119 20.99 5.40 18.76
CA ASN A 119 20.70 5.97 20.08
C ASN A 119 19.29 6.61 20.15
N ILE A 120 18.27 5.90 19.63
CA ILE A 120 16.85 6.31 19.69
C ILE A 120 16.00 5.18 20.26
N PRO A 121 14.79 5.46 20.77
CA PRO A 121 13.90 4.39 21.23
C PRO A 121 13.43 3.49 20.07
N THR A 122 13.16 2.21 20.37
CA THR A 122 12.62 1.24 19.40
C THR A 122 11.30 1.70 18.78
N THR A 123 10.49 2.46 19.52
CA THR A 123 9.24 3.06 19.03
C THR A 123 9.46 4.04 17.87
N ALA A 124 10.60 4.74 17.83
CA ALA A 124 10.93 5.64 16.72
C ALA A 124 11.26 4.86 15.43
N ILE A 125 11.98 3.74 15.54
CA ILE A 125 12.23 2.82 14.41
C ILE A 125 10.90 2.29 13.84
N LEU A 126 10.01 1.83 14.73
CA LEU A 126 8.70 1.34 14.34
C LEU A 126 7.83 2.45 13.71
N GLY A 127 7.90 3.67 14.23
CA GLY A 127 7.21 4.84 13.65
C GLY A 127 7.70 5.16 12.23
N MET A 128 8.99 5.01 11.95
CA MET A 128 9.51 5.14 10.57
C MET A 128 8.99 4.04 9.65
N ALA A 129 8.95 2.79 10.13
CA ALA A 129 8.45 1.65 9.35
C ALA A 129 6.94 1.74 9.02
N ARG A 130 6.14 2.42 9.88
CA ARG A 130 4.69 2.58 9.71
C ARG A 130 4.28 3.74 8.78
N ARG A 131 5.22 4.52 8.25
CA ARG A 131 4.90 5.64 7.35
C ARG A 131 4.15 5.16 6.09
N ARG A 132 3.21 5.98 5.60
CA ARG A 132 2.35 5.72 4.41
C ARG A 132 1.66 4.35 4.42
N GLY A 133 1.07 3.95 5.54
CA GLY A 133 0.37 2.66 5.64
C GLY A 133 1.29 1.44 5.76
N GLY A 134 2.60 1.66 5.92
CA GLY A 134 3.60 0.62 6.12
C GLY A 134 4.63 0.56 5.00
N LEU A 135 5.84 0.16 5.37
CA LEU A 135 6.92 -0.15 4.44
C LEU A 135 7.07 -1.67 4.30
N GLN A 136 7.64 -2.11 3.18
CA GLN A 136 8.09 -3.47 2.94
C GLN A 136 9.60 -3.48 2.70
N ILE A 137 10.26 -4.58 3.06
CA ILE A 137 11.65 -4.86 2.68
C ILE A 137 11.68 -6.03 1.70
N LEU A 138 12.43 -5.89 0.61
CA LEU A 138 12.60 -6.93 -0.41
C LEU A 138 13.87 -6.70 -1.24
N MET A 139 14.32 -7.76 -1.92
CA MET A 139 15.24 -7.62 -3.05
C MET A 139 14.42 -7.53 -4.33
N ARG A 140 14.47 -6.38 -5.02
CA ARG A 140 13.60 -6.12 -6.17
C ARG A 140 13.97 -6.96 -7.40
N ARG A 141 15.27 -7.14 -7.67
CA ARG A 141 15.74 -7.85 -8.86
C ARG A 141 15.74 -9.36 -8.65
N PRO A 142 15.16 -10.14 -9.58
CA PRO A 142 15.22 -11.61 -9.56
C PRO A 142 16.66 -12.14 -9.42
N MET A 143 17.60 -11.53 -10.15
CA MET A 143 19.01 -11.93 -10.10
C MET A 143 19.64 -11.74 -8.72
N ASP A 144 19.25 -10.72 -7.95
CA ASP A 144 19.78 -10.53 -6.60
C ASP A 144 19.22 -11.61 -5.66
N ARG A 145 17.92 -11.89 -5.75
CA ARG A 145 17.27 -12.95 -4.95
C ARG A 145 17.87 -14.32 -5.22
N ALA A 146 18.16 -14.61 -6.48
CA ALA A 146 18.71 -15.89 -6.91
C ALA A 146 20.20 -16.08 -6.57
N ASN A 147 20.96 -15.00 -6.38
CA ASN A 147 22.43 -15.07 -6.24
C ASN A 147 22.98 -14.61 -4.90
N TRP A 148 22.27 -13.76 -4.15
CA TRP A 148 22.79 -13.24 -2.88
C TRP A 148 22.75 -14.33 -1.80
N LYS A 149 23.92 -14.63 -1.23
CA LYS A 149 24.13 -15.69 -0.23
C LYS A 149 24.41 -15.11 1.16
N GLY A 150 23.92 -13.90 1.44
CA GLY A 150 24.29 -13.18 2.66
C GLY A 150 25.74 -12.72 2.65
N THR A 151 26.25 -12.33 1.48
CA THR A 151 27.57 -11.70 1.30
C THR A 151 27.53 -10.22 1.66
N ASP A 152 28.69 -9.65 1.95
CA ASP A 152 28.87 -8.31 2.51
C ASP A 152 28.89 -7.19 1.44
N ASP A 153 28.79 -7.55 0.16
CA ASP A 153 28.69 -6.66 -1.01
C ASP A 153 27.30 -6.03 -1.22
N ILE A 154 26.43 -6.13 -0.21
CA ILE A 154 25.05 -5.66 -0.28
C ILE A 154 24.90 -4.17 -0.01
N VAL A 155 23.97 -3.55 -0.74
CA VAL A 155 23.51 -2.18 -0.53
C VAL A 155 22.08 -2.18 0.00
N VAL A 156 21.75 -1.27 0.91
CA VAL A 156 20.36 -1.02 1.33
C VAL A 156 19.93 0.36 0.86
N ALA A 157 18.82 0.43 0.15
CA ALA A 157 18.16 1.67 -0.21
C ALA A 157 16.78 1.74 0.47
N ALA A 158 16.28 2.96 0.66
CA ALA A 158 14.92 3.17 1.10
C ALA A 158 14.26 4.33 0.36
N THR A 159 12.94 4.31 0.30
CA THR A 159 12.13 5.34 -0.34
C THR A 159 10.74 5.35 0.29
N VAL A 160 10.12 6.53 0.36
CA VAL A 160 8.67 6.67 0.67
C VAL A 160 7.83 6.83 -0.59
N ARG A 161 8.50 6.82 -1.76
CA ARG A 161 7.89 6.93 -3.08
C ARG A 161 7.85 5.58 -3.77
N THR A 162 6.74 5.32 -4.44
CA THR A 162 6.57 4.23 -5.39
C THR A 162 7.54 4.40 -6.57
N VAL A 163 7.69 3.34 -7.35
CA VAL A 163 8.52 3.36 -8.57
C VAL A 163 7.96 4.35 -9.59
N SER A 164 6.64 4.38 -9.75
CA SER A 164 5.96 5.26 -10.70
C SER A 164 6.20 6.73 -10.36
N GLU A 165 6.06 7.11 -9.08
CA GLU A 165 6.37 8.47 -8.60
C GLU A 165 7.83 8.86 -8.90
N ARG A 166 8.78 7.93 -8.76
CA ARG A 166 10.20 8.17 -9.06
C ARG A 166 10.51 8.23 -10.55
N LEU A 167 9.85 7.39 -11.37
CA LEU A 167 9.99 7.41 -12.83
C LEU A 167 9.56 8.76 -13.40
N VAL A 168 8.41 9.27 -12.94
CA VAL A 168 7.90 10.60 -13.35
C VAL A 168 8.89 11.72 -13.02
N ARG A 169 9.63 11.58 -11.93
CA ARG A 169 10.61 12.59 -11.46
C ARG A 169 12.03 12.37 -11.97
N GLY A 170 12.30 11.26 -12.67
CA GLY A 170 13.66 10.89 -13.08
C GLY A 170 14.61 10.68 -11.89
N GLU A 171 14.10 10.24 -10.74
CA GLU A 171 14.88 10.14 -9.50
C GLU A 171 15.49 8.74 -9.31
N ASN A 172 16.79 8.71 -9.04
CA ASN A 172 17.50 7.50 -8.62
C ASN A 172 17.27 7.19 -7.14
N LEU A 173 17.52 5.94 -6.74
CA LEU A 173 17.51 5.55 -5.33
C LEU A 173 18.86 5.83 -4.69
N ASN A 174 18.82 6.46 -3.52
CA ASN A 174 19.98 6.55 -2.65
C ASN A 174 20.02 5.33 -1.73
N GLY A 175 21.16 4.67 -1.70
CA GLY A 175 21.42 3.55 -0.83
C GLY A 175 22.75 3.68 -0.11
N PHE A 176 22.99 2.74 0.80
CA PHE A 176 24.17 2.69 1.64
C PHE A 176 24.73 1.26 1.61
N ALA A 177 26.02 1.13 1.33
CA ALA A 177 26.74 -0.12 1.55
C ALA A 177 26.88 -0.38 3.05
N ILE A 178 27.19 -1.62 3.44
CA ILE A 178 27.36 -1.98 4.86
C ILE A 178 28.47 -1.20 5.60
N THR A 179 29.39 -0.58 4.84
CA THR A 179 30.44 0.30 5.36
C THR A 179 29.94 1.72 5.65
N GLY A 180 28.66 2.01 5.37
CA GLY A 180 28.06 3.35 5.42
C GLY A 180 28.32 4.18 4.15
N ALA A 181 29.10 3.68 3.18
CA ALA A 181 29.37 4.39 1.94
C ALA A 181 28.09 4.55 1.12
N LYS A 182 27.79 5.79 0.71
CA LYS A 182 26.66 6.09 -0.18
C LYS A 182 26.83 5.40 -1.54
N LYS A 183 25.72 4.92 -2.09
CA LYS A 183 25.59 4.31 -3.41
C LYS A 183 24.36 4.86 -4.09
N ILE A 184 24.49 5.17 -5.38
CA ILE A 184 23.35 5.53 -6.22
C ILE A 184 22.91 4.27 -6.95
N ILE A 185 21.61 3.99 -6.93
CA ILE A 185 20.98 2.90 -7.67
C ILE A 185 20.14 3.55 -8.77
N PRO A 186 20.62 3.52 -10.01
CA PRO A 186 19.87 4.04 -11.14
C PRO A 186 18.51 3.35 -11.28
N LEU A 187 17.51 4.10 -11.70
CA LEU A 187 16.16 3.57 -11.87
C LEU A 187 16.04 2.63 -13.07
N LEU A 188 16.79 2.93 -14.14
CA LEU A 188 16.72 2.22 -15.42
C LEU A 188 17.99 1.43 -15.74
N ASP A 189 19.13 1.79 -15.15
CA ASP A 189 20.40 1.13 -15.44
C ASP A 189 20.69 -0.05 -14.49
N PRO A 190 21.27 -1.14 -14.98
CA PRO A 190 21.65 -2.28 -14.14
C PRO A 190 22.80 -1.91 -13.19
N VAL A 191 22.67 -2.26 -11.91
CA VAL A 191 23.76 -2.17 -10.92
C VAL A 191 24.49 -3.51 -10.76
N GLN A 192 25.79 -3.46 -10.43
CA GLN A 192 26.66 -4.64 -10.33
C GLN A 192 26.76 -5.23 -8.91
N PHE A 193 25.89 -4.82 -8.00
CA PHE A 193 25.86 -5.26 -6.60
C PHE A 193 24.43 -5.64 -6.20
N PRO A 194 24.23 -6.62 -5.31
CA PRO A 194 22.92 -6.93 -4.79
C PRO A 194 22.40 -5.79 -3.91
N PHE A 195 21.10 -5.53 -3.93
CA PHE A 195 20.52 -4.53 -3.04
C PHE A 195 19.16 -4.91 -2.47
N LEU A 196 18.95 -4.53 -1.21
CA LEU A 196 17.67 -4.50 -0.54
C LEU A 196 17.03 -3.13 -0.71
N VAL A 197 15.73 -3.12 -0.89
CA VAL A 197 14.93 -1.90 -0.91
C VAL A 197 13.93 -1.95 0.22
N ILE A 198 13.84 -0.84 0.95
CA ILE A 198 12.73 -0.53 1.85
C ILE A 198 11.82 0.47 1.14
N GLU A 199 10.62 0.07 0.76
CA GLU A 199 9.71 0.90 -0.04
C GLU A 199 8.27 0.79 0.48
N PRO A 200 7.33 1.66 0.05
CA PRO A 200 5.93 1.52 0.44
C PRO A 200 5.39 0.13 0.12
N VAL A 201 4.49 -0.38 0.97
CA VAL A 201 3.78 -1.62 0.71
C VAL A 201 3.00 -1.50 -0.60
N THR A 202 3.26 -2.41 -1.53
CA THR A 202 2.57 -2.44 -2.83
C THR A 202 1.63 -3.63 -2.98
N HIS A 203 1.69 -4.59 -2.04
CA HIS A 203 0.88 -5.80 -2.06
C HIS A 203 0.48 -6.16 -0.62
N GLY A 204 -0.72 -6.70 -0.45
CA GLY A 204 -1.24 -7.12 0.84
C GLY A 204 -0.45 -8.27 1.47
N PHE A 205 -0.44 -8.28 2.79
CA PHE A 205 0.28 -9.26 3.62
C PHE A 205 -0.62 -10.06 4.57
N GLY A 206 -1.95 -9.86 4.54
CA GLY A 206 -2.90 -10.50 5.48
C GLY A 206 -3.05 -9.75 6.82
N ARG A 207 -3.80 -10.33 7.80
CA ARG A 207 -4.02 -9.78 9.17
C ARG A 207 -2.74 -9.77 9.94
N ASP A 208 -2.06 -10.91 9.90
CA ASP A 208 -0.88 -11.17 10.68
C ASP A 208 0.24 -11.69 9.77
N PRO A 209 0.97 -10.76 9.13
CA PRO A 209 2.07 -11.11 8.24
C PRO A 209 3.16 -11.93 8.94
N GLU A 210 3.34 -11.72 10.24
CA GLU A 210 4.37 -12.37 11.03
C GLU A 210 3.96 -13.80 11.40
N ALA A 211 2.70 -14.05 11.80
CA ALA A 211 2.20 -15.41 11.98
C ALA A 211 2.22 -16.21 10.67
N ALA A 212 1.79 -15.60 9.55
CA ALA A 212 1.86 -16.24 8.23
C ALA A 212 3.30 -16.65 7.88
N ARG A 213 4.28 -15.80 8.19
CA ARG A 213 5.71 -16.10 8.00
C ARG A 213 6.21 -17.18 8.96
N GLN A 214 5.80 -17.17 10.21
CA GLN A 214 6.19 -18.19 11.20
C GLN A 214 5.64 -19.58 10.83
N ASN A 215 4.47 -19.63 10.19
CA ASN A 215 3.84 -20.86 9.72
C ASN A 215 4.35 -21.30 8.33
N ALA A 216 5.08 -20.45 7.61
CA ALA A 216 5.60 -20.77 6.29
C ALA A 216 6.66 -21.89 6.37
N PRO A 217 6.64 -22.88 5.45
CA PRO A 217 7.67 -23.90 5.42
C PRO A 217 9.05 -23.30 5.20
N MET A 218 9.99 -23.61 6.09
CA MET A 218 11.38 -23.21 5.95
C MET A 218 11.97 -23.80 4.66
N GLN A 219 12.70 -22.98 3.92
CA GLN A 219 13.25 -23.37 2.63
C GLN A 219 14.72 -23.78 2.78
N ASN A 220 15.09 -24.98 2.36
CA ASN A 220 16.47 -25.46 2.45
C ASN A 220 17.31 -25.03 1.22
N ARG A 221 17.55 -23.73 1.06
CA ARG A 221 18.40 -23.17 -0.01
C ARG A 221 19.32 -22.06 0.49
N ALA A 222 20.46 -21.86 -0.17
CA ALA A 222 21.49 -20.90 0.27
C ALA A 222 21.20 -19.43 -0.09
N THR A 223 20.18 -19.19 -0.91
CA THR A 223 19.81 -17.88 -1.49
C THR A 223 18.33 -17.59 -1.21
N ILE A 224 17.85 -16.38 -1.47
CA ILE A 224 16.43 -16.03 -1.24
C ILE A 224 15.51 -16.85 -2.15
N SER A 225 15.88 -16.96 -3.42
CA SER A 225 15.17 -17.73 -4.45
C SER A 225 16.17 -18.55 -5.27
N THR A 226 15.70 -19.24 -6.31
CA THR A 226 16.55 -19.94 -7.28
C THR A 226 16.26 -19.42 -8.69
N PRO A 227 17.22 -19.48 -9.64
CA PRO A 227 16.95 -19.08 -11.02
C PRO A 227 15.70 -19.74 -11.61
N ASP A 228 15.47 -21.04 -11.34
CA ASP A 228 14.31 -21.76 -11.84
C ASP A 228 12.98 -21.24 -11.26
N LEU A 229 12.95 -20.88 -9.98
CA LEU A 229 11.77 -20.27 -9.34
C LEU A 229 11.51 -18.88 -9.91
N GLU A 230 12.54 -18.06 -10.07
CA GLU A 230 12.42 -16.71 -10.65
C GLU A 230 11.95 -16.75 -12.10
N VAL A 231 12.45 -17.71 -12.88
CA VAL A 231 12.02 -17.95 -14.26
C VAL A 231 10.56 -18.40 -14.28
N LYS A 232 10.17 -19.33 -13.41
CA LYS A 232 8.78 -19.77 -13.29
C LYS A 232 7.84 -18.61 -12.94
N ASP A 233 8.24 -17.74 -12.02
CA ASP A 233 7.46 -16.55 -11.64
C ASP A 233 7.31 -15.54 -12.81
N LEU A 234 8.27 -15.48 -13.73
CA LEU A 234 8.17 -14.66 -14.94
C LEU A 234 7.25 -15.27 -16.01
N TYR A 235 7.22 -16.60 -16.15
CA TYR A 235 6.42 -17.30 -17.16
C TYR A 235 4.98 -17.61 -16.72
N VAL A 236 4.71 -17.70 -15.42
CA VAL A 236 3.35 -17.88 -14.87
C VAL A 236 2.60 -16.54 -14.76
N ALA A 237 3.14 -15.47 -15.36
CA ALA A 237 2.42 -14.21 -15.57
C ALA A 237 1.85 -14.08 -17.01
N PRO A 238 0.90 -14.91 -17.48
CA PRO A 238 -0.18 -14.39 -18.30
C PRO A 238 -1.19 -13.67 -17.41
N VAL A 239 -1.74 -12.59 -17.96
CA VAL A 239 -2.94 -11.89 -17.52
C VAL A 239 -4.13 -12.84 -17.57
N VAL A 240 -4.24 -13.76 -16.60
CA VAL A 240 -5.48 -14.44 -16.23
C VAL A 240 -5.37 -14.77 -14.74
N ALA A 241 -6.14 -14.06 -13.91
CA ALA A 241 -6.36 -14.43 -12.52
C ALA A 241 -7.29 -15.65 -12.45
N THR A 242 -6.75 -16.83 -12.75
CA THR A 242 -7.35 -18.15 -12.52
C THR A 242 -6.14 -19.09 -12.37
N GLU A 243 -5.91 -19.86 -11.32
CA GLU A 243 -6.79 -20.49 -10.34
C GLU A 243 -5.99 -20.81 -9.07
N SER A 244 -6.66 -20.74 -7.92
CA SER A 244 -6.44 -21.73 -6.86
C SER A 244 -6.84 -23.09 -7.43
N PRO A 245 -5.98 -24.13 -7.40
CA PRO A 245 -6.38 -25.43 -7.89
C PRO A 245 -7.53 -25.94 -7.00
N GLU A 246 -8.59 -26.42 -7.65
CA GLU A 246 -9.77 -27.10 -7.08
C GLU A 246 -10.92 -26.20 -6.58
N CYS A 247 -11.62 -25.54 -7.50
CA CYS A 247 -13.04 -25.22 -7.32
C CYS A 247 -13.83 -25.79 -8.50
N SER A 248 -14.65 -26.80 -8.22
CA SER A 248 -15.53 -27.45 -9.21
C SER A 248 -16.64 -26.48 -9.67
N PRO A 249 -17.08 -26.50 -10.94
CA PRO A 249 -17.99 -25.47 -11.48
C PRO A 249 -19.47 -25.59 -11.07
N TRP A 250 -19.86 -26.50 -10.17
CA TRP A 250 -21.30 -26.77 -9.92
C TRP A 250 -21.74 -26.91 -8.46
N ALA A 251 -20.91 -26.50 -7.50
CA ALA A 251 -21.34 -26.40 -6.11
C ALA A 251 -21.30 -24.93 -5.66
N ILE A 252 -22.48 -24.34 -5.48
CA ILE A 252 -22.65 -23.15 -4.63
C ILE A 252 -22.43 -23.63 -3.19
N GLN A 253 -21.18 -23.88 -2.85
CA GLN A 253 -20.72 -24.01 -1.49
C GLN A 253 -19.74 -22.87 -1.30
N GLU A 254 -20.17 -21.92 -0.49
CA GLU A 254 -19.43 -20.71 -0.12
C GLU A 254 -17.95 -21.06 0.08
N CYS A 255 -17.14 -20.64 -0.89
CA CYS A 255 -15.70 -20.62 -0.74
C CYS A 255 -15.40 -19.54 0.30
N SER A 256 -15.53 -19.88 1.57
CA SER A 256 -14.92 -19.15 2.67
C SER A 256 -13.42 -19.35 2.53
N VAL A 257 -12.82 -18.59 1.62
CA VAL A 257 -11.43 -18.20 1.81
C VAL A 257 -11.47 -17.50 3.16
N GLU A 258 -10.97 -18.15 4.21
CA GLU A 258 -10.58 -17.45 5.44
C GLU A 258 -9.49 -16.44 5.01
N GLN A 259 -9.92 -15.34 4.41
CA GLN A 259 -9.16 -14.11 4.34
C GLN A 259 -9.09 -13.64 5.79
N SER A 260 -8.18 -14.26 6.55
CA SER A 260 -7.58 -13.70 7.74
C SER A 260 -6.72 -12.48 7.36
N GLY A 261 -7.22 -11.60 6.47
CA GLY A 261 -6.71 -10.28 6.06
C GLY A 261 -7.46 -9.19 6.82
N ALA A 262 -6.74 -8.26 7.48
CA ALA A 262 -7.38 -7.37 8.46
C ALA A 262 -8.41 -6.57 7.68
N MET A 263 -9.66 -6.61 8.11
CA MET A 263 -10.72 -5.91 7.39
C MET A 263 -10.57 -4.44 7.72
N GLY A 264 -10.00 -3.66 6.80
CA GLY A 264 -9.70 -2.25 6.99
C GLY A 264 -8.25 -1.94 7.42
N VAL A 265 -8.04 -0.77 8.02
CA VAL A 265 -6.70 -0.17 8.26
C VAL A 265 -6.58 0.44 9.64
N TYR A 266 -5.36 0.47 10.18
CA TYR A 266 -5.05 1.23 11.39
C TYR A 266 -4.53 2.61 11.01
N LEU A 267 -5.05 3.64 11.68
CA LEU A 267 -4.55 5.00 11.48
C LEU A 267 -3.19 5.17 12.18
N PRO A 268 -2.20 5.87 11.58
CA PRO A 268 -0.88 6.06 12.16
C PRO A 268 -0.89 6.61 13.60
N SER A 269 -1.79 7.54 13.89
CA SER A 269 -1.94 8.16 15.21
C SER A 269 -2.85 7.36 16.16
N SER A 270 -3.30 6.18 15.73
CA SER A 270 -4.20 5.30 16.50
C SER A 270 -5.50 5.99 16.92
N PHE A 271 -5.99 6.91 16.09
CA PHE A 271 -7.26 7.58 16.35
C PHE A 271 -8.40 6.56 16.45
N THR A 272 -9.24 6.78 17.44
CA THR A 272 -10.58 6.19 17.61
C THR A 272 -11.64 7.23 17.20
N MET A 273 -12.89 6.81 17.01
CA MET A 273 -13.99 7.77 16.76
C MET A 273 -14.08 8.84 17.86
N ALA A 274 -13.90 8.47 19.14
CA ALA A 274 -13.97 9.40 20.26
C ALA A 274 -12.80 10.40 20.31
N THR A 275 -11.64 10.05 19.73
CA THR A 275 -10.50 10.97 19.63
C THR A 275 -10.50 11.78 18.34
N CYS A 276 -11.11 11.27 17.27
CA CYS A 276 -11.37 12.04 16.06
C CYS A 276 -12.42 13.12 16.32
N ARG A 277 -13.48 12.77 17.05
CA ARG A 277 -14.58 13.65 17.43
C ARG A 277 -14.82 13.59 18.94
N PRO A 278 -14.06 14.37 19.74
CA PRO A 278 -14.23 14.43 21.17
C PRO A 278 -15.63 14.93 21.54
N ALA A 279 -16.26 14.32 22.56
CA ALA A 279 -17.62 14.68 22.99
C ALA A 279 -17.76 16.14 23.47
N GLY A 280 -16.64 16.77 23.87
CA GLY A 280 -16.58 18.18 24.27
C GLY A 280 -16.41 19.17 23.12
N GLY A 281 -16.40 18.69 21.87
CA GLY A 281 -15.96 19.45 20.70
C GLY A 281 -14.45 19.37 20.51
N THR A 282 -14.01 19.95 19.40
CA THR A 282 -12.61 20.04 18.96
C THR A 282 -12.03 21.40 19.30
N ASP A 283 -10.70 21.47 19.45
CA ASP A 283 -10.00 22.76 19.57
C ASP A 283 -9.88 23.37 18.16
N PRO A 284 -10.25 24.65 17.94
CA PRO A 284 -10.15 25.31 16.64
C PRO A 284 -8.74 25.32 16.03
N SER A 285 -7.69 25.10 16.83
CA SER A 285 -6.32 24.95 16.34
C SER A 285 -6.02 23.56 15.76
N SER A 286 -6.85 22.58 16.08
CA SER A 286 -6.76 21.17 15.66
C SER A 286 -7.86 20.73 14.71
N ASP A 287 -8.93 21.51 14.58
CA ASP A 287 -10.07 21.35 13.68
C ASP A 287 -10.33 22.73 13.07
N ARG A 288 -9.69 23.00 11.95
CA ARG A 288 -9.59 24.36 11.40
C ARG A 288 -10.87 24.77 10.71
N ASP A 289 -11.50 23.84 10.01
CA ASP A 289 -12.81 24.02 9.41
C ASP A 289 -13.94 23.94 10.43
N GLN A 290 -13.70 23.48 11.66
CA GLN A 290 -14.70 23.43 12.75
C GLN A 290 -15.88 22.51 12.38
N ASP A 291 -15.60 21.39 11.73
CA ASP A 291 -16.57 20.37 11.36
C ASP A 291 -16.86 19.37 12.52
N GLY A 292 -16.08 19.48 13.60
CA GLY A 292 -16.13 18.63 14.78
C GLY A 292 -15.22 17.40 14.70
N VAL A 293 -14.35 17.32 13.70
CA VAL A 293 -13.36 16.27 13.48
C VAL A 293 -11.97 16.90 13.48
N VAL A 294 -11.03 16.30 14.20
CA VAL A 294 -9.64 16.79 14.24
C VAL A 294 -9.00 16.64 12.84
N ASP A 295 -8.44 17.73 12.28
CA ASP A 295 -7.78 17.82 10.96
C ASP A 295 -6.83 16.63 10.69
N GLN A 296 -6.04 16.25 11.70
CA GLN A 296 -5.09 15.14 11.59
C GLN A 296 -5.80 13.78 11.45
N CYS A 297 -6.93 13.58 12.12
CA CYS A 297 -7.75 12.38 11.93
C CYS A 297 -8.38 12.38 10.54
N GLU A 298 -8.95 13.51 10.10
CA GLU A 298 -9.53 13.64 8.76
C GLU A 298 -8.51 13.27 7.68
N TYR A 299 -7.31 13.86 7.75
CA TYR A 299 -6.24 13.59 6.80
C TYR A 299 -5.79 12.14 6.83
N GLU A 300 -5.63 11.54 8.02
CA GLU A 300 -5.26 10.12 8.13
C GLU A 300 -6.35 9.21 7.56
N ILE A 301 -7.62 9.52 7.76
CA ILE A 301 -8.74 8.80 7.15
C ILE A 301 -8.75 8.98 5.64
N ALA A 302 -8.73 10.21 5.14
CA ALA A 302 -8.72 10.49 3.71
C ALA A 302 -7.55 9.78 3.02
N ASN A 303 -6.36 9.85 3.61
CA ASN A 303 -5.17 9.18 3.07
C ASN A 303 -5.23 7.64 3.21
N ALA A 304 -5.90 7.09 4.22
CA ALA A 304 -5.99 5.64 4.39
C ALA A 304 -7.08 5.00 3.50
N PHE A 305 -8.12 5.75 3.15
CA PHE A 305 -9.29 5.26 2.41
C PHE A 305 -9.42 5.85 1.00
N HIS A 306 -8.40 6.53 0.47
CA HIS A 306 -8.44 7.06 -0.87
C HIS A 306 -8.68 5.93 -1.90
N PRO A 307 -9.53 6.13 -2.91
CA PRO A 307 -9.79 5.11 -3.92
C PRO A 307 -8.55 4.83 -4.78
N GLN A 308 -8.53 3.64 -5.38
CA GLN A 308 -7.63 3.28 -6.47
C GLN A 308 -8.42 3.37 -7.78
N LEU A 309 -7.99 4.21 -8.70
CA LEU A 309 -8.63 4.41 -9.99
C LEU A 309 -8.01 3.47 -11.02
N GLN A 310 -8.84 2.66 -11.67
CA GLN A 310 -8.48 1.79 -12.77
C GLN A 310 -8.95 2.44 -14.07
N PHE A 311 -8.01 3.03 -14.80
CA PHE A 311 -8.27 3.60 -16.12
C PHE A 311 -8.19 2.52 -17.19
N ASP A 312 -8.84 2.78 -18.32
CA ASP A 312 -8.60 2.04 -19.56
C ASP A 312 -7.21 2.39 -20.13
N SER A 313 -6.55 1.43 -20.75
CA SER A 313 -5.22 1.57 -21.36
C SER A 313 -5.22 2.50 -22.58
N ARG A 314 -6.38 2.75 -23.19
CA ARG A 314 -6.59 3.66 -24.31
C ARG A 314 -7.01 5.06 -23.84
N ASP A 315 -7.07 5.28 -22.52
CA ASP A 315 -7.50 6.56 -21.98
C ASP A 315 -6.56 7.67 -22.45
N CYS A 316 -7.15 8.74 -22.96
CA CYS A 316 -6.43 9.85 -23.55
C CYS A 316 -5.67 10.66 -22.49
N ASN A 317 -6.18 10.70 -21.26
CA ASN A 317 -5.67 11.56 -20.20
C ASN A 317 -6.15 11.08 -18.83
N THR A 318 -5.23 10.56 -18.03
CA THR A 318 -5.51 10.14 -16.64
C THR A 318 -5.12 11.21 -15.60
N GLY A 319 -4.66 12.38 -16.08
CA GLY A 319 -4.22 13.50 -15.27
C GLY A 319 -5.40 14.23 -14.61
N ARG A 320 -5.19 14.62 -13.36
CA ARG A 320 -6.24 15.11 -12.46
C ARG A 320 -5.65 15.86 -11.28
N GLU A 321 -6.46 16.66 -10.60
CA GLU A 321 -6.05 17.38 -9.39
C GLU A 321 -7.07 17.21 -8.28
N PRO A 322 -6.92 16.16 -7.46
CA PRO A 322 -7.89 15.88 -6.43
C PRO A 322 -7.78 16.86 -5.26
N TYR A 323 -8.95 17.13 -4.70
CA TYR A 323 -9.18 17.81 -3.42
C TYR A 323 -10.17 16.98 -2.61
N TRP A 324 -10.27 17.25 -1.32
CA TRP A 324 -11.10 16.44 -0.46
C TRP A 324 -11.75 17.29 0.63
N ALA A 325 -12.82 16.78 1.22
CA ALA A 325 -13.44 17.29 2.43
C ALA A 325 -13.78 16.10 3.32
N ALA A 326 -13.79 16.30 4.62
CA ALA A 326 -14.32 15.33 5.56
C ALA A 326 -15.48 15.94 6.34
N ASN A 327 -16.33 15.08 6.88
CA ASN A 327 -17.40 15.47 7.78
C ASN A 327 -17.78 14.28 8.65
N TYR A 328 -18.15 14.54 9.90
CA TYR A 328 -18.83 13.56 10.72
C TYR A 328 -20.33 13.48 10.43
N LYS A 329 -20.82 12.25 10.25
CA LYS A 329 -22.24 11.96 10.09
C LYS A 329 -22.73 11.11 11.25
N VAL A 330 -23.71 11.63 11.99
CA VAL A 330 -24.29 10.98 13.18
C VAL A 330 -24.86 9.60 12.85
N SER A 331 -25.44 9.44 11.66
CA SER A 331 -26.00 8.18 11.21
C SER A 331 -25.76 7.94 9.72
N SER A 332 -25.15 6.81 9.43
CA SER A 332 -25.24 6.14 8.13
C SER A 332 -26.60 5.43 7.98
N ILE A 333 -26.83 4.72 6.86
CA ILE A 333 -28.07 3.97 6.60
C ILE A 333 -28.36 2.91 7.67
N ASP A 334 -27.34 2.46 8.40
CA ASP A 334 -27.42 1.50 9.50
C ASP A 334 -27.41 2.16 10.89
N ASN A 335 -27.69 3.47 10.95
CA ASN A 335 -27.72 4.27 12.17
C ASN A 335 -26.41 4.26 12.98
N GLN A 336 -25.29 3.95 12.35
CA GLN A 336 -23.98 4.04 12.97
C GLN A 336 -23.27 5.34 12.55
N PRO A 337 -22.49 5.95 13.46
CA PRO A 337 -21.71 7.12 13.11
C PRO A 337 -20.58 6.77 12.14
N VAL A 338 -20.34 7.67 11.20
CA VAL A 338 -19.28 7.53 10.20
C VAL A 338 -18.53 8.86 10.06
N ILE A 339 -17.27 8.77 9.64
CA ILE A 339 -16.59 9.89 9.00
C ILE A 339 -16.78 9.70 7.50
N GLN A 340 -17.35 10.70 6.84
CA GLN A 340 -17.55 10.73 5.41
C GLN A 340 -16.41 11.56 4.80
N VAL A 341 -15.77 11.05 3.75
CA VAL A 341 -14.75 11.77 2.99
C VAL A 341 -15.22 11.95 1.56
N PHE A 342 -15.37 13.20 1.15
CA PHE A 342 -15.59 13.58 -0.23
C PHE A 342 -14.25 13.71 -0.95
N TYR A 343 -14.13 13.11 -2.12
CA TYR A 343 -12.99 13.29 -3.01
C TYR A 343 -13.47 13.95 -4.31
N ALA A 344 -13.13 15.23 -4.50
CA ALA A 344 -13.28 15.94 -5.76
C ALA A 344 -12.10 15.56 -6.65
N ILE A 345 -12.32 15.01 -7.85
CA ILE A 345 -11.22 14.46 -8.66
C ILE A 345 -10.67 15.47 -9.69
N SER A 346 -11.50 16.41 -10.16
CA SER A 346 -11.17 17.46 -11.15
C SER A 346 -10.19 16.99 -12.23
N TYR A 347 -10.67 16.18 -13.18
CA TYR A 347 -9.89 15.67 -14.32
C TYR A 347 -9.45 16.79 -15.27
N TYR A 348 -8.28 16.64 -15.89
CA TYR A 348 -7.76 17.64 -16.83
C TYR A 348 -8.53 17.71 -18.15
N SER A 349 -9.04 16.58 -18.63
CA SER A 349 -9.82 16.49 -19.87
C SER A 349 -10.66 15.23 -19.83
N ASP A 350 -11.93 15.35 -20.23
CA ASP A 350 -12.76 14.26 -20.72
C ASP A 350 -12.61 14.29 -22.26
N CYS A 351 -12.24 13.18 -22.89
CA CYS A 351 -12.05 13.12 -24.33
C CYS A 351 -13.26 12.58 -25.10
N GLY A 352 -14.34 12.29 -24.39
CA GLY A 352 -15.57 11.75 -24.92
C GLY A 352 -15.46 10.26 -25.21
N SER A 353 -16.56 9.68 -25.73
CA SER A 353 -16.62 8.26 -26.09
C SER A 353 -16.22 8.03 -27.55
N PRO A 354 -15.29 7.11 -27.84
CA PRO A 354 -14.90 6.74 -29.21
C PRO A 354 -15.90 5.79 -29.92
N SER A 355 -17.18 5.79 -29.52
CA SER A 355 -18.19 4.85 -30.05
C SER A 355 -18.47 5.03 -31.55
N LEU A 356 -18.65 3.91 -32.26
CA LEU A 356 -19.03 3.83 -33.70
C LEU A 356 -20.33 4.57 -34.03
N LEU A 357 -21.23 4.73 -33.04
CA LEU A 357 -22.47 5.48 -33.20
C LEU A 357 -22.26 7.00 -33.09
N CYS A 358 -21.04 7.46 -32.81
CA CYS A 358 -20.73 8.86 -32.61
C CYS A 358 -19.56 9.37 -33.48
N PRO A 359 -19.71 9.40 -34.82
CA PRO A 359 -18.61 9.65 -35.75
C PRO A 359 -18.10 11.10 -35.81
N ALA A 360 -18.66 12.06 -35.06
CA ALA A 360 -18.17 13.44 -35.06
C ALA A 360 -18.51 14.33 -33.84
N GLN A 361 -19.39 13.93 -32.90
CA GLN A 361 -19.99 14.87 -31.93
C GLN A 361 -20.31 14.34 -30.51
N CYS A 362 -19.67 13.26 -30.03
CA CYS A 362 -19.63 12.98 -28.58
C CYS A 362 -18.41 13.72 -28.05
N TYR A 363 -18.47 15.05 -28.12
CA TYR A 363 -17.35 15.92 -27.84
C TYR A 363 -16.89 15.68 -26.41
N GLY A 364 -15.68 15.13 -26.25
CA GLY A 364 -14.96 15.30 -25.01
C GLY A 364 -14.97 16.77 -24.63
N HIS A 365 -15.30 17.04 -23.38
CA HIS A 365 -15.23 18.37 -22.80
C HIS A 365 -14.06 18.44 -21.84
N PHE A 366 -13.63 19.65 -21.52
CA PHE A 366 -12.62 19.79 -20.49
C PHE A 366 -13.25 19.41 -19.15
N GLY A 367 -12.84 18.25 -18.63
CA GLY A 367 -13.16 17.73 -17.31
C GLY A 367 -14.65 17.51 -17.02
N ASP A 368 -14.89 16.78 -15.93
CA ASP A 368 -16.16 16.67 -15.24
C ASP A 368 -15.95 16.84 -13.74
N SER A 369 -17.00 17.31 -13.06
CA SER A 369 -17.08 17.40 -11.60
C SER A 369 -17.29 16.02 -10.99
N GLU A 370 -16.41 15.08 -11.31
CA GLU A 370 -16.45 13.71 -10.81
C GLU A 370 -16.08 13.67 -9.33
N PHE A 371 -16.74 12.78 -8.59
CA PHE A 371 -16.54 12.66 -7.16
C PHE A 371 -16.69 11.23 -6.66
N ILE A 372 -16.01 10.95 -5.56
CA ILE A 372 -16.16 9.70 -4.82
C ILE A 372 -16.38 10.07 -3.37
N ILE A 373 -17.34 9.44 -2.71
CA ILE A 373 -17.59 9.67 -1.28
C ILE A 373 -17.41 8.38 -0.51
N ALA A 374 -16.42 8.32 0.36
CA ALA A 374 -16.18 7.16 1.22
C ALA A 374 -16.79 7.41 2.60
N GLU A 375 -17.65 6.52 3.08
CA GLU A 375 -18.07 6.51 4.48
C GLU A 375 -17.30 5.45 5.26
N VAL A 376 -16.60 5.88 6.31
CA VAL A 376 -15.73 5.01 7.13
C VAL A 376 -16.15 5.00 8.59
N THR A 377 -15.87 3.91 9.28
CA THR A 377 -16.17 3.78 10.71
C THR A 377 -15.16 2.85 11.38
N PRO A 378 -14.98 2.93 12.72
CA PRO A 378 -14.30 1.89 13.46
C PRO A 378 -14.93 0.52 13.23
N SER A 379 -14.09 -0.46 12.96
CA SER A 379 -14.47 -1.86 12.89
C SER A 379 -15.06 -2.32 14.22
N ASN A 380 -16.19 -3.02 14.17
CA ASN A 380 -16.78 -3.69 15.33
C ASN A 380 -15.99 -4.95 15.73
N TYR A 381 -15.00 -5.36 14.93
CA TYR A 381 -14.17 -6.51 15.26
C TYR A 381 -13.12 -6.12 16.29
N PRO A 382 -13.00 -6.88 17.40
CA PRO A 382 -11.98 -6.61 18.40
C PRO A 382 -10.59 -6.78 17.76
N ALA A 383 -9.81 -5.71 17.76
CA ALA A 383 -8.42 -5.71 17.36
C ALA A 383 -7.55 -5.63 18.63
N SER A 384 -6.57 -6.52 18.76
CA SER A 384 -5.63 -6.53 19.89
C SER A 384 -4.73 -5.29 19.91
N ASP A 385 -4.56 -4.63 18.76
CA ASP A 385 -3.48 -3.67 18.51
C ASP A 385 -3.99 -2.23 18.27
N GLY A 386 -5.26 -1.95 18.61
CA GLY A 386 -5.87 -0.63 18.50
C GLY A 386 -7.21 -0.65 17.77
N VAL A 387 -7.66 0.51 17.29
CA VAL A 387 -8.90 0.63 16.53
C VAL A 387 -8.58 0.49 15.04
N GLN A 388 -9.12 -0.56 14.43
CA GLN A 388 -9.14 -0.71 12.99
C GLN A 388 -10.32 0.10 12.43
N TRP A 389 -10.12 0.80 11.34
CA TRP A 389 -11.15 1.52 10.59
C TRP A 389 -11.50 0.73 9.34
N VAL A 390 -12.77 0.76 8.94
CA VAL A 390 -13.30 0.07 7.76
C VAL A 390 -14.12 1.01 6.92
N LEU A 391 -14.05 0.81 5.60
CA LEU A 391 -14.96 1.37 4.63
C LEU A 391 -16.31 0.68 4.78
N LYS A 392 -17.38 1.47 4.91
CA LYS A 392 -18.75 0.96 4.94
C LYS A 392 -19.43 0.98 3.59
N ARG A 393 -19.26 2.09 2.88
CA ARG A 393 -19.87 2.30 1.57
C ARG A 393 -19.15 3.39 0.80
N VAL A 394 -19.40 3.39 -0.50
CA VAL A 394 -18.93 4.42 -1.41
C VAL A 394 -20.08 4.93 -2.25
N THR A 395 -20.21 6.24 -2.36
CA THR A 395 -21.04 6.89 -3.38
C THR A 395 -20.16 7.22 -4.57
N LEU A 396 -20.59 6.85 -5.76
CA LEU A 396 -19.89 7.11 -7.02
C LEU A 396 -20.70 8.03 -7.92
N SER A 397 -20.01 8.87 -8.68
CA SER A 397 -20.57 10.00 -9.41
C SER A 397 -21.02 9.71 -10.84
N ALA A 398 -20.99 8.46 -11.32
CA ALA A 398 -21.27 8.15 -12.72
C ALA A 398 -22.55 8.83 -13.23
N HIS A 399 -22.41 9.85 -14.08
CA HIS A 399 -23.52 10.65 -14.63
C HIS A 399 -24.44 11.31 -13.58
N TRP A 400 -23.94 11.55 -12.36
CA TRP A 400 -24.76 12.03 -11.24
C TRP A 400 -25.56 13.28 -11.60
N ASN A 401 -26.88 13.23 -11.37
CA ASN A 401 -27.84 14.30 -11.66
C ASN A 401 -27.87 14.73 -13.15
N ALA A 402 -27.45 13.85 -14.07
CA ALA A 402 -27.61 14.05 -15.51
C ALA A 402 -28.99 13.55 -15.97
N ASP A 403 -29.70 14.38 -16.75
CA ASP A 403 -31.08 14.12 -17.16
C ASP A 403 -31.19 12.86 -18.02
N GLY A 404 -31.87 11.84 -17.47
CA GLY A 404 -32.16 10.57 -18.17
C GLY A 404 -30.98 9.61 -18.25
N THR A 405 -29.86 9.94 -17.62
CA THR A 405 -28.61 9.18 -17.74
C THR A 405 -27.87 8.97 -16.41
N ASP A 406 -28.44 9.43 -15.30
CA ASP A 406 -27.88 9.26 -13.95
C ASP A 406 -27.71 7.78 -13.56
N ASP A 407 -26.45 7.37 -13.44
CA ASP A 407 -26.01 6.05 -12.95
C ASP A 407 -25.28 6.19 -11.59
N GLY A 408 -25.41 7.35 -10.93
CA GLY A 408 -24.79 7.64 -9.65
C GLY A 408 -25.49 6.86 -8.55
N ASP A 409 -24.72 6.12 -7.75
CA ASP A 409 -25.30 5.21 -6.76
C ASP A 409 -24.38 5.03 -5.54
N VAL A 410 -24.94 4.44 -4.49
CA VAL A 410 -24.31 4.15 -3.22
C VAL A 410 -24.13 2.66 -3.07
N TYR A 411 -22.89 2.22 -2.94
CA TYR A 411 -22.54 0.81 -2.88
C TYR A 411 -22.03 0.41 -1.50
N SER A 412 -22.52 -0.72 -0.98
CA SER A 412 -21.94 -1.31 0.21
C SER A 412 -20.48 -1.66 -0.06
N SER A 413 -19.65 -1.58 0.97
CA SER A 413 -18.26 -2.02 0.90
C SER A 413 -18.10 -3.49 0.46
N THR A 414 -19.12 -4.32 0.61
CA THR A 414 -19.17 -5.71 0.11
C THR A 414 -19.38 -5.81 -1.40
N ASP A 415 -19.91 -4.76 -2.02
CA ASP A 415 -20.23 -4.71 -3.46
C ASP A 415 -19.07 -4.11 -4.28
N LEU A 416 -18.01 -3.68 -3.60
CA LEU A 416 -16.85 -3.04 -4.21
C LEU A 416 -15.76 -4.06 -4.51
N GLU A 417 -15.03 -3.81 -5.59
CA GLU A 417 -13.74 -4.44 -5.80
C GLU A 417 -12.67 -3.76 -4.94
N TYR A 418 -11.67 -4.53 -4.54
CA TYR A 418 -10.51 -4.00 -3.84
C TYR A 418 -9.26 -4.35 -4.62
N GLY A 419 -8.29 -3.44 -4.59
CA GLY A 419 -6.97 -3.72 -5.12
C GLY A 419 -6.21 -4.71 -4.24
N ILE A 420 -4.88 -4.66 -4.33
CA ILE A 420 -4.00 -5.50 -3.52
C ILE A 420 -3.92 -5.01 -2.04
N ALA A 421 -4.65 -3.94 -1.69
CA ALA A 421 -4.73 -3.42 -0.32
C ALA A 421 -5.62 -4.32 0.56
N ALA A 422 -5.66 -4.04 1.86
CA ALA A 422 -6.58 -4.73 2.76
C ALA A 422 -8.03 -4.56 2.27
N PRO A 423 -8.86 -5.62 2.23
CA PRO A 423 -10.29 -5.46 1.97
C PRO A 423 -10.90 -4.42 2.92
N TYR A 424 -11.90 -3.68 2.45
CA TYR A 424 -12.57 -2.61 3.22
C TYR A 424 -11.67 -1.40 3.55
N SER A 425 -10.62 -1.13 2.76
CA SER A 425 -9.79 0.08 2.88
C SER A 425 -9.88 0.96 1.63
N ASN A 426 -8.99 0.78 0.66
CA ASN A 426 -8.95 1.52 -0.59
C ASN A 426 -9.74 0.76 -1.67
N PRO A 427 -10.97 1.18 -2.03
CA PRO A 427 -11.76 0.51 -3.05
C PRO A 427 -11.13 0.71 -4.43
N LEU A 428 -11.26 -0.28 -5.29
CA LEU A 428 -10.92 -0.19 -6.71
C LEU A 428 -12.12 0.37 -7.46
N ILE A 429 -11.95 1.52 -8.09
CA ILE A 429 -12.97 2.24 -8.84
C ILE A 429 -12.57 2.22 -10.31
N TRP A 430 -13.48 1.77 -11.16
CA TRP A 430 -13.30 1.68 -12.59
C TRP A 430 -13.71 3.00 -13.23
N VAL A 431 -12.81 3.56 -14.03
CA VAL A 431 -12.99 4.87 -14.63
C VAL A 431 -13.25 4.66 -16.13
N ALA A 432 -14.42 5.11 -16.59
CA ALA A 432 -14.83 4.93 -17.98
C ALA A 432 -13.87 5.64 -18.95
N LEU A 433 -13.49 4.92 -20.01
CA LEU A 433 -12.62 5.40 -21.07
C LEU A 433 -13.12 6.73 -21.63
N GLY A 434 -12.29 7.75 -21.54
CA GLY A 434 -12.52 9.04 -22.17
C GLY A 434 -13.51 9.92 -21.40
N LYS A 435 -14.54 9.35 -20.76
CA LYS A 435 -15.55 10.10 -19.99
C LYS A 435 -15.23 10.32 -18.51
N HIS A 436 -14.39 9.45 -17.95
CA HIS A 436 -13.99 9.47 -16.55
C HIS A 436 -15.09 9.32 -15.48
N ALA A 437 -16.29 8.89 -15.86
CA ALA A 437 -17.33 8.41 -14.95
C ALA A 437 -16.82 7.23 -14.09
N ASN A 438 -17.25 7.18 -12.82
CA ASN A 438 -16.69 6.30 -11.79
C ASN A 438 -17.64 5.15 -11.43
N TYR A 439 -17.18 3.90 -11.55
CA TYR A 439 -17.98 2.69 -11.34
C TYR A 439 -17.36 1.72 -10.35
N ARG A 440 -18.21 0.95 -9.66
CA ARG A 440 -17.76 -0.03 -8.65
C ARG A 440 -17.05 -1.26 -9.22
N SER A 441 -17.29 -1.59 -10.49
CA SER A 441 -16.76 -2.77 -11.16
C SER A 441 -16.66 -2.57 -12.66
N LYS A 442 -15.81 -3.35 -13.31
CA LYS A 442 -15.66 -3.35 -14.77
C LYS A 442 -16.98 -3.65 -15.48
N ALA A 443 -17.71 -4.65 -14.99
CA ALA A 443 -18.95 -5.10 -15.62
C ALA A 443 -20.05 -4.02 -15.59
N VAL A 444 -20.12 -3.23 -14.51
CA VAL A 444 -21.05 -2.11 -14.44
C VAL A 444 -20.61 -0.97 -15.34
N CYS A 445 -19.31 -0.65 -15.39
CA CYS A 445 -18.77 0.34 -16.32
C CYS A 445 -19.08 -0.01 -17.78
N ASP A 446 -18.82 -1.25 -18.21
CA ASP A 446 -19.08 -1.69 -19.60
C ASP A 446 -20.59 -1.75 -19.94
N ALA A 447 -21.46 -1.76 -18.93
CA ALA A 447 -22.91 -1.71 -19.09
C ALA A 447 -23.49 -0.29 -18.98
N GLY A 448 -22.69 0.68 -18.52
CA GLY A 448 -23.10 2.07 -18.27
C GLY A 448 -23.59 2.77 -19.54
N LEU A 449 -24.43 3.79 -19.36
CA LEU A 449 -25.04 4.62 -20.41
C LEU A 449 -25.26 3.87 -21.74
N VAL A 450 -26.13 2.86 -21.79
CA VAL A 450 -26.44 2.12 -23.05
C VAL A 450 -25.18 1.61 -23.78
N TYR A 451 -24.17 1.13 -23.04
CA TYR A 451 -22.88 0.64 -23.53
C TYR A 451 -21.97 1.72 -24.15
N TYR A 452 -22.17 3.00 -23.83
CA TYR A 452 -21.28 4.07 -24.25
C TYR A 452 -20.06 4.24 -23.33
N ASP A 453 -20.15 3.70 -22.11
CA ASP A 453 -19.04 3.64 -21.17
C ASP A 453 -18.28 2.34 -21.38
N THR A 454 -16.95 2.40 -21.26
CA THR A 454 -16.09 1.26 -21.55
C THR A 454 -14.91 1.24 -20.61
N CYS A 455 -14.67 0.08 -20.02
CA CYS A 455 -13.55 -0.24 -19.15
C CYS A 455 -12.89 -1.57 -19.60
N ASP A 456 -13.04 -1.94 -20.88
CA ASP A 456 -12.74 -3.28 -21.37
C ASP A 456 -11.25 -3.64 -21.40
N SER A 457 -10.37 -2.63 -21.42
CA SER A 457 -8.93 -2.78 -21.63
C SER A 457 -8.18 -2.18 -20.44
N PRO A 458 -8.06 -2.90 -19.30
CA PRO A 458 -7.51 -2.32 -18.08
C PRO A 458 -6.08 -1.81 -18.27
N GLY A 459 -5.90 -0.51 -18.05
CA GLY A 459 -4.64 0.21 -18.14
C GLY A 459 -4.03 0.51 -16.77
N ALA A 460 -3.60 1.76 -16.60
CA ALA A 460 -2.95 2.19 -15.37
C ALA A 460 -3.90 2.14 -14.18
N ARG A 461 -3.42 1.56 -13.09
CA ARG A 461 -4.03 1.68 -11.76
C ARG A 461 -3.29 2.74 -10.96
N VAL A 462 -4.01 3.75 -10.48
CA VAL A 462 -3.41 4.90 -9.79
C VAL A 462 -4.19 5.20 -8.52
N GLY A 463 -3.51 5.38 -7.39
CA GLY A 463 -4.15 5.89 -6.18
C GLY A 463 -4.61 7.34 -6.37
N LEU A 464 -5.70 7.73 -5.73
CA LEU A 464 -6.06 9.15 -5.66
C LEU A 464 -5.11 9.88 -4.69
N ASP A 465 -4.53 11.00 -5.14
CA ASP A 465 -3.61 11.78 -4.31
C ASP A 465 -4.38 12.50 -3.19
N VAL A 466 -3.93 12.34 -1.94
CA VAL A 466 -4.48 13.05 -0.79
C VAL A 466 -3.39 13.93 -0.18
N LEU A 467 -3.54 15.24 -0.39
CA LEU A 467 -2.61 16.23 0.14
C LEU A 467 -3.23 16.89 1.37
N SER A 468 -2.43 17.10 2.43
CA SER A 468 -2.89 17.79 3.64
C SER A 468 -3.27 19.25 3.38
N THR A 469 -2.83 19.83 2.27
CA THR A 469 -3.15 21.20 1.83
C THR A 469 -4.31 21.26 0.83
N ALA A 470 -5.03 20.15 0.64
CA ALA A 470 -6.13 20.06 -0.31
C ALA A 470 -7.48 19.74 0.38
N ASN A 471 -7.57 19.89 1.70
CA ASN A 471 -8.86 19.90 2.40
C ASN A 471 -9.61 21.20 2.03
N VAL A 472 -10.79 21.08 1.44
CA VAL A 472 -11.64 22.22 1.07
C VAL A 472 -12.49 22.74 2.23
N GLY A 473 -12.57 21.97 3.31
CA GLY A 473 -13.29 22.28 4.54
C GLY A 473 -14.71 21.73 4.56
N GLN A 474 -15.55 22.35 5.39
CA GLN A 474 -16.99 22.15 5.45
C GLN A 474 -17.73 23.49 5.29
N ARG A 475 -18.95 23.48 4.76
CA ARG A 475 -19.85 24.62 4.69
C ARG A 475 -20.78 24.69 5.90
N GLY A 476 -20.93 25.88 6.46
CA GLY A 476 -21.98 26.18 7.43
C GLY A 476 -21.47 27.00 8.61
N THR A 477 -21.61 26.46 9.82
CA THR A 477 -20.96 26.98 11.07
C THR A 477 -19.43 26.89 11.04
N SER A 478 -18.91 26.33 9.97
CA SER A 478 -17.60 25.76 9.76
C SER A 478 -16.89 26.55 8.65
N GLN A 479 -15.57 26.76 8.77
CA GLN A 479 -14.77 27.56 7.85
C GLN A 479 -14.46 26.77 6.57
N GLN A 480 -14.88 27.31 5.42
CA GLN A 480 -14.35 26.91 4.13
C GLN A 480 -12.85 27.19 4.09
N LEU A 481 -12.04 26.15 3.89
CA LEU A 481 -10.58 26.30 3.84
C LEU A 481 -10.13 26.69 2.43
N ILE A 482 -10.79 26.13 1.42
CA ILE A 482 -10.48 26.35 0.01
C ILE A 482 -11.79 26.44 -0.77
N ASP A 483 -12.11 27.62 -1.31
CA ASP A 483 -13.20 27.78 -2.28
C ASP A 483 -12.69 27.81 -3.71
N GLN A 484 -11.55 28.47 -3.96
CA GLN A 484 -11.06 28.71 -5.32
C GLN A 484 -9.58 28.34 -5.46
N VAL A 485 -9.24 27.62 -6.52
CA VAL A 485 -7.85 27.23 -6.83
C VAL A 485 -7.52 27.32 -8.31
N GLY A 486 -6.26 27.65 -8.61
CA GLY A 486 -5.67 27.41 -9.92
C GLY A 486 -5.03 26.02 -10.00
N SER A 487 -4.80 25.53 -11.23
CA SER A 487 -4.18 24.23 -11.43
C SER A 487 -2.73 24.18 -10.93
N ARG A 488 -2.41 23.15 -10.14
CA ARG A 488 -1.06 22.81 -9.68
C ARG A 488 -0.14 22.36 -10.81
N ALA A 489 -0.69 21.81 -11.90
CA ALA A 489 0.04 21.45 -13.10
C ALA A 489 0.07 22.56 -14.18
N GLY A 490 -0.42 23.75 -13.87
CA GLY A 490 -0.40 24.89 -14.80
C GLY A 490 -1.43 24.80 -15.92
N GLN A 491 -2.50 24.02 -15.76
CA GLN A 491 -3.63 24.05 -16.67
C GLN A 491 -4.33 25.42 -16.60
N PRO A 492 -4.82 25.96 -17.74
CA PRO A 492 -5.38 27.30 -17.82
C PRO A 492 -6.81 27.34 -17.29
N GLY A 493 -7.01 27.18 -15.98
CA GLY A 493 -8.35 27.10 -15.40
C GLY A 493 -8.38 27.43 -13.91
N THR A 494 -9.59 27.60 -13.41
CA THR A 494 -9.86 27.81 -11.98
C THR A 494 -11.02 26.92 -11.57
N GLU A 495 -10.81 26.15 -10.51
CA GLU A 495 -11.82 25.30 -9.91
C GLU A 495 -12.46 25.99 -8.70
N TRP A 496 -13.76 25.74 -8.51
CA TRP A 496 -14.56 26.30 -7.42
C TRP A 496 -15.29 25.20 -6.65
N TYR A 497 -15.04 25.12 -5.34
CA TYR A 497 -15.60 24.05 -4.51
C TYR A 497 -16.90 24.45 -3.82
N TRP A 498 -17.04 25.68 -3.33
CA TRP A 498 -18.23 26.07 -2.55
C TRP A 498 -19.19 26.99 -3.29
N THR A 499 -18.77 27.57 -4.41
CA THR A 499 -19.63 28.39 -5.26
C THR A 499 -20.62 27.53 -6.05
N GLU A 500 -21.87 27.42 -5.56
CA GLU A 500 -22.94 26.57 -6.14
C GLU A 500 -23.36 26.89 -7.58
N ASN A 501 -23.10 28.11 -8.06
CA ASN A 501 -23.57 28.55 -9.38
C ASN A 501 -22.45 28.61 -10.41
N ASN A 502 -21.25 28.15 -10.06
CA ASN A 502 -20.13 28.10 -11.00
C ASN A 502 -19.87 26.65 -11.43
N PRO A 503 -20.36 26.22 -12.60
CA PRO A 503 -20.12 24.87 -13.08
C PRO A 503 -18.64 24.65 -13.35
N PHE A 504 -18.17 23.41 -13.14
CA PHE A 504 -16.80 23.06 -13.47
C PHE A 504 -16.67 22.83 -14.98
N LEU A 505 -16.12 23.79 -15.70
CA LEU A 505 -15.90 23.67 -17.16
C LEU A 505 -14.55 23.03 -17.50
N GLY A 506 -13.97 22.28 -16.56
CA GLY A 506 -12.61 21.77 -16.69
C GLY A 506 -11.54 22.77 -16.32
N TRP A 507 -10.30 22.28 -16.33
CA TRP A 507 -9.12 23.13 -16.17
C TRP A 507 -8.77 23.93 -17.45
N ASN A 508 -9.63 23.94 -18.47
CA ASN A 508 -9.47 24.74 -19.68
C ASN A 508 -10.83 25.26 -20.18
N PRO A 509 -11.17 26.54 -19.95
CA PRO A 509 -12.50 27.11 -20.17
C PRO A 509 -12.84 27.39 -21.65
N ARG A 510 -12.05 26.88 -22.60
CA ARG A 510 -12.22 27.20 -24.04
C ARG A 510 -13.34 26.44 -24.74
N SER A 511 -14.00 25.46 -24.10
CA SER A 511 -15.18 24.80 -24.66
C SER A 511 -16.46 25.32 -24.00
N SER A 512 -17.29 26.00 -24.78
CA SER A 512 -18.52 26.66 -24.31
C SER A 512 -19.73 25.71 -24.20
N GLY A 513 -19.60 24.49 -23.65
CA GLY A 513 -20.76 23.59 -23.64
C GLY A 513 -20.60 22.24 -22.95
N GLY A 514 -20.56 22.23 -21.63
CA GLY A 514 -20.88 21.05 -20.84
C GLY A 514 -21.79 21.44 -19.68
N ASP A 515 -22.92 20.74 -19.53
CA ASP A 515 -23.84 20.86 -18.39
C ASP A 515 -23.25 20.13 -17.18
N THR A 516 -22.11 20.59 -16.67
CA THR A 516 -21.47 19.99 -15.49
C THR A 516 -22.04 20.56 -14.20
N THR A 517 -22.12 19.74 -13.16
CA THR A 517 -22.66 20.21 -11.88
C THR A 517 -21.58 20.86 -11.03
N ALA A 518 -21.81 22.07 -10.52
CA ALA A 518 -20.88 22.72 -9.61
C ALA A 518 -20.62 21.87 -8.35
N TYR A 519 -19.35 21.71 -7.94
CA TYR A 519 -19.01 21.00 -6.70
C TYR A 519 -19.75 21.55 -5.48
N GLY A 520 -20.01 22.86 -5.43
CA GLY A 520 -20.74 23.48 -4.32
C GLY A 520 -22.16 22.92 -4.16
N ARG A 521 -22.81 22.50 -5.26
CA ARG A 521 -24.12 21.83 -5.21
C ARG A 521 -23.98 20.40 -4.71
N ILE A 522 -22.96 19.70 -5.19
CA ILE A 522 -22.67 18.31 -4.82
C ILE A 522 -22.35 18.22 -3.32
N LEU A 523 -21.37 18.99 -2.85
CA LEU A 523 -20.96 19.05 -1.44
C LEU A 523 -22.15 19.36 -0.54
N ARG A 524 -22.93 20.41 -0.87
CA ARG A 524 -24.15 20.76 -0.14
C ARG A 524 -25.16 19.61 -0.11
N PHE A 525 -25.38 18.96 -1.25
CA PHE A 525 -26.34 17.86 -1.35
C PHE A 525 -25.97 16.70 -0.42
N PHE A 526 -24.68 16.37 -0.33
CA PHE A 526 -24.18 15.31 0.54
C PHE A 526 -23.93 15.75 1.99
N GLY A 527 -24.19 17.01 2.32
CA GLY A 527 -24.11 17.54 3.69
C GLY A 527 -22.71 17.91 4.14
N PHE A 528 -21.83 18.24 3.19
CA PHE A 528 -20.57 18.90 3.45
C PHE A 528 -20.71 20.41 3.46
#